data_AF-A0A973LWQ4-F1
#
_entry.id   AF-A0A973LWQ4-F1
#
_cell.length_a   1.000
_cell.length_b   1.000
_cell.length_c   1.000
_cell.angle_alpha   90.00
_cell.angle_beta   90.00
_cell.angle_gamma   90.00
#
_symmetry.space_group_name_H-M   'P 1'
#
loop_
_entity.id
_entity.type
_entity.pdbx_description
1 polymer ?
#
loop_
_entity_poly.entity_id
_entity_poly.type
_entity_poly.pdbx_seq_one_letter_code
_entity_poly.pdbx_strand_id
1 'polypeptide(L)'
;MDVGIDGTGRTPLPGLIDAHTHVSDGMPAEALTFGVTTELDMFCLPGNLARRRRLAAERDDVADLRSAGALATAPNGHPSQIMAAESESLAWLGDAAGPFDTIAEAGQAKAFVEARLSEGSDHLKIVIDDGRHRARRDRA
;
A
#
# COMPACT_ATOMS: atom_id res chain seq x y z
N MET A 1 -2.10 -4.76 36.66
CA MET A 1 -2.20 -6.17 37.08
C MET A 1 -1.42 -6.97 36.08
N ASP A 2 -0.56 -7.87 36.52
CA ASP A 2 0.24 -8.68 35.60
C ASP A 2 -0.55 -9.94 35.22
N VAL A 3 -0.48 -10.31 33.94
CA VAL A 3 -1.15 -11.50 33.38
C VAL A 3 -0.08 -12.52 33.00
N GLY A 4 -0.22 -13.76 33.50
CA GLY A 4 0.65 -14.88 33.14
C GLY A 4 0.08 -15.67 31.95
N ILE A 5 0.95 -16.08 31.03
CA ILE A 5 0.62 -16.91 29.86
C ILE A 5 1.57 -18.12 29.83
N ASP A 6 1.04 -19.35 29.70
CA ASP A 6 1.85 -20.57 29.61
C ASP A 6 2.45 -20.74 28.19
N GLY A 7 3.78 -20.73 28.13
CA GLY A 7 4.56 -20.89 26.89
C GLY A 7 5.11 -22.31 26.65
N THR A 8 4.77 -23.30 27.48
CA THR A 8 5.38 -24.63 27.41
C THR A 8 5.16 -25.29 26.04
N GLY A 9 6.24 -25.68 25.37
CA GLY A 9 6.19 -26.31 24.05
C GLY A 9 5.84 -25.36 22.89
N ARG A 10 5.82 -24.04 23.12
CA ARG A 10 5.56 -23.00 22.12
C ARG A 10 6.82 -22.20 21.81
N THR A 11 6.88 -21.62 20.62
CA THR A 11 7.95 -20.69 20.22
C THR A 11 7.40 -19.28 20.16
N PRO A 12 7.85 -18.35 21.02
CA PRO A 12 7.52 -16.94 20.85
C PRO A 12 8.24 -16.40 19.62
N LEU A 13 7.51 -15.73 18.75
CA LEU A 13 8.05 -15.02 17.58
C LEU A 13 7.64 -13.55 17.66
N PRO A 14 8.46 -12.63 17.12
CA PRO A 14 7.97 -11.30 16.84
C PRO A 14 6.82 -11.38 15.84
N GLY A 15 5.93 -10.38 15.87
CA GLY A 15 4.93 -10.22 14.83
C GLY A 15 5.59 -10.07 13.46
N LEU A 16 4.99 -10.68 12.44
CA LEU A 16 5.51 -10.63 11.07
C LEU A 16 5.28 -9.24 10.48
N ILE A 17 6.19 -8.83 9.60
CA ILE A 17 6.08 -7.59 8.83
C ILE A 17 5.95 -7.98 7.37
N ASP A 18 4.83 -7.64 6.75
CA ASP A 18 4.70 -7.72 5.30
C ASP A 18 5.20 -6.42 4.67
N ALA A 19 6.30 -6.51 3.93
CA ALA A 19 7.01 -5.36 3.41
C ALA A 19 6.46 -4.83 2.07
N HIS A 20 5.47 -5.50 1.47
CA HIS A 20 4.93 -5.10 0.16
C HIS A 20 3.48 -5.55 0.00
N THR A 21 2.56 -4.73 0.49
CA THR A 21 1.13 -4.97 0.35
C THR A 21 0.45 -3.88 -0.47
N HIS A 22 -0.79 -4.17 -0.87
CA HIS A 22 -1.73 -3.20 -1.39
C HIS A 22 -2.97 -3.32 -0.53
N VAL A 23 -3.01 -2.53 0.55
CA VAL A 23 -4.02 -2.71 1.60
C VAL A 23 -5.39 -2.31 1.07
N SER A 24 -6.41 -3.04 1.47
CA SER A 24 -7.81 -2.68 1.25
C SER A 24 -8.63 -2.96 2.51
N ASP A 25 -9.93 -2.67 2.48
CA ASP A 25 -10.77 -2.80 3.66
C ASP A 25 -10.89 -4.25 4.11
N GLY A 26 -10.70 -4.48 5.41
CA GLY A 26 -10.72 -5.81 6.01
C GLY A 26 -9.37 -6.55 5.98
N MET A 27 -8.50 -6.27 5.01
CA MET A 27 -7.20 -6.94 4.88
C MET A 27 -6.32 -6.86 6.14
N PRO A 28 -6.22 -5.73 6.86
CA PRO A 28 -5.40 -5.67 8.07
C PRO A 28 -5.85 -6.62 9.20
N ALA A 29 -7.15 -6.91 9.31
CA ALA A 29 -7.67 -7.87 10.30
C ALA A 29 -7.32 -9.32 9.90
N GLU A 30 -7.38 -9.61 8.61
CA GLU A 30 -6.97 -10.89 8.05
C GLU A 30 -5.46 -11.11 8.21
N ALA A 31 -4.65 -10.12 7.87
CA ALA A 31 -3.20 -10.14 8.04
C ALA A 31 -2.81 -10.47 9.50
N LEU A 32 -3.46 -9.82 10.47
CA LEU A 32 -3.24 -10.08 11.89
C LEU A 32 -3.58 -11.51 12.29
N THR A 33 -4.64 -12.09 11.72
CA THR A 33 -5.02 -13.51 11.95
C THR A 33 -3.92 -14.47 11.53
N PHE A 34 -3.13 -14.11 10.51
CA PHE A 34 -1.97 -14.87 10.04
C PHE A 34 -0.65 -14.47 10.71
N GLY A 35 -0.69 -13.61 11.73
CA GLY A 35 0.48 -13.19 12.51
C GLY A 35 1.26 -12.01 11.92
N VAL A 36 0.76 -11.38 10.85
CA VAL A 36 1.30 -10.11 10.33
C VAL A 36 0.78 -8.97 11.19
N THR A 37 1.67 -8.36 11.97
CA THR A 37 1.31 -7.26 12.87
C THR A 37 1.56 -5.89 12.24
N THR A 38 2.26 -5.84 11.10
CA THR A 38 2.54 -4.58 10.40
C THR A 38 2.59 -4.80 8.88
N GLU A 39 1.89 -3.95 8.15
CA GLU A 39 1.88 -3.94 6.69
C GLU A 39 2.54 -2.66 6.15
N LEU A 40 3.39 -2.81 5.12
CA LEU A 40 3.93 -1.72 4.31
C LEU A 40 3.17 -1.67 2.99
N ASP A 41 2.21 -0.75 2.93
CA ASP A 41 1.38 -0.50 1.75
C ASP A 41 2.15 0.30 0.69
N MET A 42 2.18 -0.22 -0.55
CA MET A 42 2.96 0.34 -1.65
C MET A 42 2.20 1.31 -2.55
N PHE A 43 0.88 1.42 -2.38
CA PHE A 43 0.06 2.36 -3.14
C PHE A 43 -1.29 2.61 -2.47
N CYS A 44 -1.51 3.84 -1.99
CA CYS A 44 -2.78 4.27 -1.44
C CYS A 44 -3.07 5.72 -1.81
N LEU A 45 -4.26 5.98 -2.35
CA LEU A 45 -4.69 7.34 -2.66
C LEU A 45 -4.99 8.12 -1.37
N PRO A 46 -4.73 9.45 -1.33
CA PRO A 46 -4.74 10.23 -0.09
C PRO A 46 -6.03 10.11 0.75
N GLY A 47 -7.21 10.05 0.10
CA GLY A 47 -8.49 9.89 0.78
C GLY A 47 -8.61 8.57 1.56
N ASN A 48 -8.03 7.48 1.03
CA ASN A 48 -8.01 6.19 1.70
C ASN A 48 -6.95 6.14 2.80
N LEU A 49 -5.79 6.77 2.58
CA LEU A 49 -4.66 6.72 3.50
C LEU A 49 -5.04 7.23 4.88
N ALA A 50 -5.66 8.41 4.96
CA ALA A 50 -6.06 9.00 6.23
C ALA A 50 -7.03 8.10 7.03
N ARG A 51 -8.01 7.50 6.34
CA ARG A 51 -8.97 6.56 6.96
C ARG A 51 -8.27 5.30 7.47
N ARG A 52 -7.40 4.69 6.66
CA ARG A 52 -6.74 3.43 7.01
C ARG A 52 -5.76 3.61 8.17
N ARG A 53 -5.01 4.72 8.18
CA ARG A 53 -4.14 5.08 9.32
C ARG A 53 -4.94 5.26 10.60
N ARG A 54 -6.09 5.93 10.53
CA ARG A 54 -6.99 6.09 11.69
C ARG A 54 -7.44 4.73 12.21
N LEU A 55 -7.87 3.85 11.31
CA LEU A 55 -8.31 2.50 11.65
C LEU A 55 -7.20 1.70 12.36
N ALA A 56 -5.97 1.72 11.84
CA ALA A 56 -4.83 1.05 12.46
C ALA A 56 -4.40 1.67 13.80
N ALA A 57 -4.59 2.98 13.99
CA ALA A 57 -4.24 3.67 15.22
C ALA A 57 -5.28 3.53 16.35
N GLU A 58 -6.56 3.31 16.00
CA GLU A 58 -7.68 3.26 16.95
C GLU A 58 -8.11 1.83 17.31
N ARG A 59 -7.61 0.81 16.61
CA ARG A 59 -7.99 -0.60 16.80
C ARG A 59 -6.77 -1.49 17.06
N ASP A 60 -6.93 -2.42 18.01
CA ASP A 60 -5.91 -3.41 18.36
C ASP A 60 -6.16 -4.80 17.73
N ASP A 61 -7.23 -4.94 16.94
CA ASP A 61 -7.64 -6.18 16.25
C ASP A 61 -7.34 -6.14 14.73
N VAL A 62 -6.39 -5.29 14.33
CA VAL A 62 -5.91 -5.10 12.96
C VAL A 62 -4.39 -4.91 12.95
N ALA A 63 -3.73 -5.25 11.83
CA ALA A 63 -2.32 -4.94 11.65
C ALA A 63 -2.06 -3.42 11.61
N ASP A 64 -0.89 -2.99 12.12
CA ASP A 64 -0.41 -1.62 11.98
C ASP A 64 -0.08 -1.33 10.50
N LEU A 65 -0.13 -0.05 10.10
CA LEU A 65 0.01 0.37 8.71
C LEU A 65 1.09 1.43 8.55
N ARG A 66 2.03 1.17 7.63
CA ARG A 66 2.90 2.18 7.02
C ARG A 66 2.62 2.23 5.53
N SER A 67 2.50 3.40 4.93
CA SER A 67 2.13 3.50 3.50
C SER A 67 3.06 4.44 2.73
N ALA A 68 3.26 4.10 1.46
CA ALA A 68 3.90 4.96 0.48
C ALA A 68 3.01 6.14 0.05
N GLY A 69 1.70 6.07 0.32
CA GLY A 69 0.71 6.92 -0.30
C GLY A 69 0.70 6.71 -1.83
N ALA A 70 0.55 7.80 -2.59
CA ALA A 70 0.69 7.73 -4.04
C ALA A 70 2.16 7.42 -4.43
N LEU A 71 2.35 6.46 -5.32
CA LEU A 71 3.67 6.10 -5.83
C LEU A 71 4.14 7.06 -6.92
N ALA A 72 5.46 7.18 -7.09
CA ALA A 72 6.07 7.89 -8.21
C ALA A 72 6.17 6.96 -9.42
N THR A 73 5.64 7.40 -10.55
CA THR A 73 5.76 6.70 -11.84
C THR A 73 5.81 7.70 -12.98
N ALA A 74 6.39 7.31 -14.12
CA ALA A 74 6.36 8.11 -15.33
C ALA A 74 4.94 8.16 -15.93
N PRO A 75 4.60 9.14 -16.79
CA PRO A 75 3.35 9.11 -17.54
C PRO A 75 3.16 7.77 -18.27
N ASN A 76 1.99 7.14 -18.07
CA ASN A 76 1.66 5.79 -18.55
C ASN A 76 2.48 4.64 -17.94
N GLY A 77 3.31 4.90 -16.94
CA GLY A 77 4.01 3.86 -16.19
C GLY A 77 3.08 3.10 -15.25
N HIS A 78 3.52 1.94 -14.74
CA HIS A 78 2.73 1.17 -13.79
C HIS A 78 2.39 1.98 -12.53
N PRO A 79 1.15 1.93 -12.01
CA PRO A 79 0.02 1.07 -12.38
C PRO A 79 -1.02 1.70 -13.31
N SER A 80 -0.68 2.72 -14.12
CA SER A 80 -1.63 3.44 -14.99
C SER A 80 -2.49 2.50 -15.86
N GLN A 81 -1.92 1.39 -16.35
CA GLN A 81 -2.62 0.37 -17.13
C GLN A 81 -3.69 -0.39 -16.35
N ILE A 82 -3.49 -0.57 -15.04
CA ILE A 82 -4.49 -1.19 -14.16
C ILE A 82 -5.58 -0.17 -13.90
N MET A 83 -5.21 1.09 -13.68
CA MET A 83 -6.15 2.16 -13.38
C MET A 83 -7.03 2.57 -14.58
N ALA A 84 -6.64 2.18 -15.79
CA ALA A 84 -7.46 2.30 -16.99
C ALA A 84 -8.41 1.10 -17.22
N ALA A 85 -8.30 0.03 -16.42
CA ALA A 85 -9.19 -1.13 -16.51
C ALA A 85 -10.58 -0.84 -15.90
N GLU A 86 -11.55 -1.72 -16.17
CA GLU A 86 -12.93 -1.56 -15.70
C GLU A 86 -13.04 -1.48 -14.16
N SER A 87 -14.02 -0.71 -13.69
CA SER A 87 -14.13 -0.25 -12.30
C SER A 87 -14.20 -1.36 -11.25
N GLU A 88 -14.74 -2.54 -11.57
CA GLU A 88 -14.79 -3.67 -10.63
C GLU A 88 -13.40 -4.18 -10.23
N SER A 89 -12.44 -4.14 -11.16
CA SER A 89 -11.05 -4.55 -10.90
C SER A 89 -10.28 -3.59 -9.99
N LEU A 90 -10.86 -2.42 -9.71
CA LEU A 90 -10.29 -1.34 -8.91
C LEU A 90 -10.94 -1.22 -7.53
N ALA A 91 -11.84 -2.12 -7.15
CA ALA A 91 -12.54 -2.06 -5.85
C ALA A 91 -11.56 -2.01 -4.66
N TRP A 92 -10.37 -2.62 -4.77
CA TRP A 92 -9.33 -2.59 -3.74
C TRP A 92 -8.72 -1.19 -3.52
N LEU A 93 -8.84 -0.28 -4.50
CA LEU A 93 -8.46 1.13 -4.34
C LEU A 93 -9.42 1.89 -3.42
N GLY A 94 -10.57 1.32 -3.05
CA GLY A 94 -11.56 1.95 -2.19
C GLY A 94 -12.29 3.12 -2.85
N ASP A 95 -13.13 3.81 -2.07
CA ASP A 95 -14.08 4.80 -2.57
C ASP A 95 -13.42 6.10 -3.09
N ALA A 96 -12.13 6.31 -2.79
CA ALA A 96 -11.34 7.42 -3.33
C ALA A 96 -10.53 7.04 -4.58
N ALA A 97 -10.93 5.97 -5.30
CA ALA A 97 -10.34 5.62 -6.59
C ALA A 97 -10.45 6.79 -7.59
N GLY A 98 -9.33 7.13 -8.22
CA GLY A 98 -9.25 8.27 -9.11
C GLY A 98 -7.86 8.43 -9.73
N PRO A 99 -7.64 9.47 -10.55
CA PRO A 99 -6.32 9.75 -11.10
C PRO A 99 -5.29 10.03 -10.00
N PHE A 100 -4.02 9.83 -10.33
CA PHE A 100 -2.88 10.02 -9.44
C PHE A 100 -1.75 10.74 -10.18
N ASP A 101 -0.86 11.37 -9.41
CA ASP A 101 0.24 12.15 -9.97
C ASP A 101 1.28 11.25 -10.66
N THR A 102 1.84 11.75 -11.77
CA THR A 102 3.00 11.14 -12.44
C THR A 102 4.15 12.15 -12.53
N ILE A 103 5.37 11.67 -12.72
CA ILE A 103 6.60 12.46 -12.84
C ILE A 103 7.15 12.29 -14.26
N ALA A 104 7.00 13.32 -15.09
CA ALA A 104 7.47 13.33 -16.48
C ALA A 104 8.95 13.72 -16.60
N GLU A 105 9.46 14.55 -15.68
CA GLU A 105 10.83 15.05 -15.71
C GLU A 105 11.42 15.27 -14.32
N ALA A 106 12.76 15.32 -14.24
CA ALA A 106 13.47 15.41 -12.96
C ALA A 106 13.12 16.67 -12.15
N GLY A 107 12.77 17.77 -12.81
CA GLY A 107 12.39 19.03 -12.16
C GLY A 107 11.14 18.91 -11.28
N GLN A 108 10.28 17.91 -11.53
CA GLN A 108 9.04 17.69 -10.77
C GLN A 108 9.24 16.87 -9.48
N ALA A 109 10.40 16.22 -9.32
CA ALA A 109 10.63 15.29 -8.21
C ALA A 109 10.49 15.95 -6.82
N LYS A 110 10.99 17.18 -6.66
CA LYS A 110 10.90 17.90 -5.38
C LYS A 110 9.45 18.14 -4.96
N ALA A 111 8.63 18.68 -5.87
CA ALA A 111 7.23 18.96 -5.60
C ALA A 111 6.45 17.67 -5.31
N PHE A 112 6.77 16.57 -6.01
CA PHE A 112 6.17 15.27 -5.75
C PHE A 112 6.47 14.79 -4.32
N VAL A 113 7.73 14.85 -3.88
CA VAL A 113 8.11 14.44 -2.52
C VAL A 113 7.43 15.31 -1.45
N GLU A 114 7.39 16.63 -1.66
CA GLU A 114 6.71 17.56 -0.75
C GLU A 114 5.21 17.23 -0.63
N ALA A 115 4.54 16.86 -1.73
CA ALA A 115 3.15 16.43 -1.70
C ALA A 115 2.95 15.16 -0.86
N ARG A 116 3.78 14.12 -1.06
CA ARG A 116 3.70 12.86 -0.28
C ARG A 116 3.92 13.08 1.22
N LEU A 117 4.84 13.96 1.59
CA LEU A 117 5.04 14.36 2.99
C LEU A 117 3.78 15.04 3.55
N SER A 118 3.16 15.96 2.79
CA SER A 118 1.95 16.66 3.22
C SER A 118 0.72 15.74 3.34
N GLU A 119 0.67 14.70 2.53
CA GLU A 119 -0.38 13.67 2.56
C GLU A 119 -0.17 12.62 3.66
N GLY A 120 1.01 12.62 4.29
CA GLY A 120 1.35 11.72 5.38
C GLY A 120 1.86 10.36 4.93
N SER A 121 2.56 10.25 3.81
CA SER A 121 3.31 9.03 3.45
C SER A 121 4.44 8.77 4.46
N ASP A 122 4.63 7.51 4.84
CA ASP A 122 5.75 7.09 5.71
C ASP A 122 7.04 6.83 4.91
N HIS A 123 6.90 6.53 3.62
CA HIS A 123 8.01 6.26 2.71
C HIS A 123 7.63 6.62 1.27
N LEU A 124 8.60 6.57 0.36
CA LEU A 124 8.37 6.79 -1.06
C LEU A 124 8.46 5.47 -1.82
N LYS A 125 7.49 5.21 -2.69
CA LYS A 125 7.52 4.13 -3.67
C LYS A 125 7.82 4.71 -5.04
N ILE A 126 8.84 4.20 -5.71
CA ILE A 126 9.19 4.60 -7.08
C ILE A 126 9.02 3.37 -7.97
N VAL A 127 8.28 3.53 -9.06
CA VAL A 127 8.15 2.54 -10.12
C VAL A 127 9.17 2.86 -11.19
N ILE A 128 10.14 1.96 -11.34
CA ILE A 128 11.14 2.00 -12.39
C ILE A 128 10.82 0.86 -13.34
N ASP A 129 10.32 1.20 -14.53
CA ASP A 129 10.01 0.26 -15.60
C ASP A 129 10.36 0.89 -16.96
N ASP A 130 10.55 0.07 -17.99
CA ASP A 130 10.84 0.56 -19.34
C ASP A 130 9.58 1.05 -20.09
N GLY A 131 8.41 0.97 -19.44
CA GLY A 131 7.12 1.41 -19.98
C GLY A 131 6.59 0.51 -21.11
N ARG A 132 7.31 -0.57 -21.46
CA ARG A 132 6.88 -1.50 -22.50
C ARG A 132 6.00 -2.56 -21.87
N HIS A 133 4.69 -2.38 -22.00
CA HIS A 133 3.75 -3.48 -21.78
C HIS A 133 4.04 -4.60 -22.77
N ARG A 134 4.69 -5.67 -22.28
CA ARG A 134 4.78 -6.93 -23.03
C ARG A 134 3.41 -7.58 -23.01
N ALA A 135 2.59 -7.27 -24.01
CA ALA A 135 1.40 -8.08 -24.30
C ALA A 135 1.83 -9.55 -24.42
N ARG A 136 1.03 -10.47 -23.87
CA ARG A 136 1.25 -11.91 -24.10
C ARG A 136 1.36 -12.11 -25.60
N ARG A 137 2.52 -12.60 -26.05
CA ARG A 137 2.63 -13.14 -27.41
C ARG A 137 1.74 -14.38 -27.41
N ASP A 138 0.64 -14.33 -28.14
CA ASP A 138 -0.07 -15.54 -28.52
C ASP A 138 0.96 -16.46 -29.18
N ARG A 139 1.22 -17.60 -28.54
CA ARG A 139 2.04 -18.65 -29.13
C ARG A 139 1.18 -19.25 -30.24
N ALA A 140 1.53 -18.94 -31.48
CA ALA A 140 1.11 -19.73 -32.64
C ALA A 140 1.70 -21.14 -32.55
#